data_AF-A0A841VQY4-F1
#
_entry.id   AF-A0A841VQY4-F1
#
_cell.length_a   1.000
_cell.length_b   1.000
_cell.length_c   1.000
_cell.angle_alpha   90.00
_cell.angle_beta   90.00
_cell.angle_gamma   90.00
#
_symmetry.space_group_name_H-M   'P 1'
#
loop_
_entity.id
_entity.type
_entity.pdbx_description
1 polymer ?
#
loop_
_entity_poly.entity_id
_entity_poly.type
_entity_poly.pdbx_seq_one_letter_code
_entity_poly.pdbx_strand_id
1 'polypeptide(L)'
;MTQTVESLFDTGLERYKAGEAVDSLIPVFKEVCDRAPKTSAAWICLAWLYLLDNKPNLAYKAAQKAVKLNPQDPQARVNLALAMLETGQKGLREHIDIAQQLIFVNEEWRDEIKSSIEDGLTRKPDWQSLTKVKNWLLEE
;
A
#
# COMPACT_ATOMS: atom_id res chain seq x y z
N MET A 1 25.50 6.55 15.86
CA MET A 1 24.22 7.21 16.21
C MET A 1 23.11 6.26 15.81
N THR A 2 22.18 5.93 16.70
CA THR A 2 21.04 5.06 16.37
C THR A 2 20.05 5.86 15.51
N GLN A 3 19.69 5.38 14.31
CA GLN A 3 18.63 6.03 13.52
C GLN A 3 17.31 6.01 14.30
N THR A 4 16.59 7.13 14.31
CA THR A 4 15.23 7.20 14.85
C THR A 4 14.28 6.43 13.92
N VAL A 5 13.12 6.01 14.44
CA VAL A 5 12.12 5.28 13.62
C VAL A 5 11.60 6.17 12.48
N GLU A 6 11.43 7.46 12.76
CA GLU A 6 11.04 8.48 11.78
C GLU A 6 12.08 8.63 10.67
N SER A 7 13.36 8.83 11.04
CA SER A 7 14.45 8.91 10.05
C SER A 7 14.58 7.64 9.22
N LEU A 8 14.39 6.46 9.82
CA LEU A 8 14.43 5.19 9.10
C LEU A 8 13.28 5.07 8.10
N PHE A 9 12.09 5.55 8.46
CA PHE A 9 10.91 5.58 7.59
C PHE A 9 11.13 6.55 6.41
N ASP A 10 11.56 7.78 6.68
CA ASP A 10 11.77 8.81 5.66
C ASP A 10 12.86 8.38 4.66
N THR A 11 14.01 7.91 5.16
CA THR A 11 15.07 7.37 4.29
C THR A 11 14.59 6.15 3.51
N GLY A 12 13.74 5.30 4.08
CA GLY A 12 13.11 4.19 3.36
C GLY A 12 12.24 4.64 2.19
N LEU A 13 11.46 5.71 2.39
CA LEU A 13 10.64 6.32 1.33
C LEU A 13 11.49 6.97 0.24
N GLU A 14 12.56 7.68 0.60
CA GLU A 14 13.49 8.28 -0.37
C GLU A 14 14.15 7.21 -1.24
N ARG A 15 14.60 6.12 -0.63
CA ARG A 15 15.19 4.97 -1.33
C ARG A 15 14.19 4.29 -2.27
N TYR A 16 12.93 4.15 -1.83
CA TYR A 16 11.86 3.65 -2.70
C TYR A 16 11.66 4.55 -3.93
N LYS A 17 11.58 5.87 -3.73
CA LYS A 17 11.43 6.86 -4.81
C LYS A 17 12.64 6.89 -5.75
N ALA A 18 13.83 6.64 -5.23
CA ALA A 18 15.06 6.50 -6.01
C ALA A 18 15.12 5.22 -6.86
N GLY A 19 14.12 4.35 -6.78
CA GLY A 19 14.03 3.12 -7.58
C GLY A 19 14.78 1.94 -6.97
N GLU A 20 15.11 1.99 -5.67
CA GLU A 20 15.74 0.84 -5.02
C GLU A 20 14.82 -0.40 -5.07
N ALA A 21 15.45 -1.57 -5.15
CA ALA A 21 14.76 -2.84 -5.24
C ALA A 21 13.85 -3.08 -4.02
N VAL A 22 12.65 -3.58 -4.27
CA VAL A 22 11.62 -3.72 -3.23
C VAL A 22 11.99 -4.71 -2.14
N ASP A 23 12.76 -5.74 -2.48
CA ASP A 23 13.21 -6.79 -1.55
C ASP A 23 14.21 -6.26 -0.51
N SER A 24 15.05 -5.28 -0.87
CA SER A 24 15.96 -4.63 0.07
C SER A 24 15.25 -3.64 1.01
N LEU A 25 14.08 -3.12 0.62
CA LEU A 25 13.28 -2.18 1.40
C LEU A 25 12.35 -2.86 2.40
N ILE A 26 11.87 -4.06 2.10
CA ILE A 26 11.02 -4.84 3.02
C ILE A 26 11.61 -4.94 4.44
N PRO A 27 12.89 -5.34 4.67
CA PRO A 27 13.43 -5.43 6.03
C PRO A 27 13.45 -4.07 6.74
N VAL A 28 13.64 -2.96 6.01
CA VAL A 28 13.62 -1.60 6.56
C VAL A 28 12.22 -1.27 7.10
N PHE A 29 11.18 -1.44 6.27
CA PHE A 29 9.81 -1.14 6.68
C PHE A 29 9.27 -2.13 7.72
N LYS A 30 9.77 -3.38 7.75
CA LYS A 30 9.51 -4.30 8.86
C LYS A 30 10.07 -3.76 10.17
N GLU A 31 11.31 -3.28 10.19
CA GLU A 31 11.91 -2.69 11.38
C GLU A 31 11.12 -1.46 11.85
N VAL A 32 10.69 -0.59 10.93
CA VAL A 32 9.82 0.56 11.27
C VAL A 32 8.52 0.09 11.92
N CYS A 33 7.87 -0.93 11.35
CA CYS A 33 6.64 -1.50 11.90
C CYS A 33 6.86 -2.14 13.29
N ASP A 34 7.99 -2.80 13.51
CA ASP A 34 8.32 -3.44 14.78
C ASP A 34 8.60 -2.40 15.87
N ARG A 35 9.30 -1.30 15.52
CA ARG A 35 9.65 -0.22 16.45
C ARG A 35 8.50 0.78 16.67
N ALA A 36 7.59 0.94 15.71
CA ALA A 36 6.41 1.80 15.79
C ALA A 36 5.13 1.10 15.28
N PRO A 37 4.61 0.11 16.00
CA PRO A 37 3.51 -0.74 15.53
C PRO A 37 2.15 -0.05 15.41
N LYS A 38 2.03 1.21 15.84
CA LYS A 38 0.84 2.06 15.74
C LYS A 38 0.87 3.03 14.54
N THR A 39 1.98 3.08 13.79
CA THR A 39 2.13 3.96 12.64
C THR A 39 1.48 3.32 11.41
N SER A 40 0.29 3.77 11.03
CA SER A 40 -0.44 3.22 9.87
C SER A 40 0.38 3.29 8.57
N ALA A 41 1.03 4.44 8.32
CA ALA A 41 1.83 4.68 7.11
C ALA A 41 2.91 3.62 6.87
N ALA A 42 3.59 3.17 7.93
CA ALA A 42 4.59 2.10 7.83
C ALA A 42 3.99 0.77 7.36
N TRP A 43 2.79 0.42 7.87
CA TRP A 43 2.07 -0.78 7.45
C TRP A 43 1.54 -0.67 6.03
N ILE A 44 1.14 0.52 5.58
CA ILE A 44 0.73 0.79 4.19
C ILE A 44 1.89 0.54 3.24
N CYS A 45 3.05 1.15 3.51
CA CYS A 45 4.26 0.97 2.70
C CYS A 45 4.70 -0.50 2.70
N LEU A 46 4.71 -1.16 3.85
CA LEU A 46 5.10 -2.58 3.94
C LEU A 46 4.14 -3.48 3.14
N ALA A 47 2.84 -3.22 3.19
CA ALA A 47 1.86 -3.97 2.38
C ALA A 47 2.11 -3.77 0.88
N TRP A 48 2.36 -2.53 0.45
CA TRP A 48 2.67 -2.19 -0.93
C TRP A 48 3.93 -2.88 -1.44
N LEU A 49 5.01 -2.86 -0.64
CA LEU A 49 6.26 -3.54 -0.97
C LEU A 49 6.07 -5.06 -1.10
N TYR A 50 5.30 -5.68 -0.21
CA TYR A 50 4.99 -7.11 -0.34
C TYR A 50 4.18 -7.43 -1.60
N LEU A 51 3.27 -6.54 -2.01
CA LEU A 51 2.49 -6.72 -3.24
C LEU A 51 3.36 -6.64 -4.50
N LEU A 52 4.28 -5.65 -4.54
CA LEU A 52 5.27 -5.53 -5.60
C LEU A 52 6.20 -6.75 -5.67
N ASP A 53 6.59 -7.28 -4.51
CA ASP A 53 7.48 -8.44 -4.36
C ASP A 53 6.74 -9.80 -4.44
N ASN A 54 5.51 -9.84 -4.99
CA ASN A 54 4.71 -11.06 -5.17
C ASN A 54 4.50 -11.89 -3.87
N LYS A 55 4.34 -11.21 -2.73
CA LYS A 55 4.08 -11.79 -1.40
C LYS A 55 2.67 -11.40 -0.88
N PRO A 56 1.58 -11.75 -1.58
CA PRO A 56 0.25 -11.24 -1.27
C PRO A 56 -0.30 -11.70 0.10
N ASN A 57 0.10 -12.88 0.57
CA ASN A 57 -0.27 -13.35 1.92
C ASN A 57 0.33 -12.49 3.04
N LEU A 58 1.54 -11.96 2.85
CA LEU A 58 2.17 -11.04 3.81
C LEU A 58 1.57 -9.64 3.67
N ALA A 59 1.34 -9.19 2.43
CA ALA A 59 0.65 -7.95 2.16
C ALA A 59 -0.73 -7.89 2.83
N TYR A 60 -1.52 -8.97 2.74
CA TYR A 60 -2.85 -9.04 3.36
C TYR A 60 -2.81 -8.78 4.87
N LYS A 61 -1.82 -9.35 5.57
CA LYS A 61 -1.64 -9.14 7.02
C LYS A 61 -1.24 -7.70 7.33
N ALA A 62 -0.29 -7.14 6.56
CA ALA A 62 0.15 -5.76 6.73
C ALA A 62 -0.97 -4.75 6.43
N ALA A 63 -1.72 -4.96 5.34
CA ALA A 63 -2.81 -4.08 4.92
C ALA A 63 -3.99 -4.14 5.90
N GLN A 64 -4.32 -5.30 6.47
CA GLN A 64 -5.30 -5.39 7.57
C GLN A 64 -4.89 -4.55 8.76
N LYS A 65 -3.60 -4.58 9.12
CA LYS A 65 -3.08 -3.77 10.23
C LYS A 65 -3.16 -2.28 9.91
N ALA A 66 -2.82 -1.87 8.67
CA ALA A 66 -2.96 -0.49 8.20
C ALA A 66 -4.40 -0.01 8.30
N VAL A 67 -5.37 -0.73 7.73
CA VAL A 67 -6.79 -0.35 7.77
C VAL A 67 -7.34 -0.33 9.20
N LYS A 68 -6.88 -1.22 10.08
CA LYS A 68 -7.26 -1.20 11.51
C LYS A 68 -6.74 0.04 12.23
N LEU A 69 -5.56 0.54 11.87
CA LEU A 69 -4.94 1.73 12.48
C LEU A 69 -5.51 3.04 11.91
N ASN A 70 -5.70 3.11 10.60
CA ASN A 70 -6.34 4.23 9.92
C ASN A 70 -7.39 3.73 8.90
N PRO A 71 -8.66 3.60 9.30
CA PRO A 71 -9.72 3.09 8.42
C PRO A 71 -10.17 4.09 7.35
N GLN A 72 -9.75 5.36 7.44
CA GLN A 72 -10.04 6.45 6.50
C GLN A 72 -8.91 6.70 5.49
N ASP A 73 -7.89 5.84 5.49
CA ASP A 73 -6.80 5.93 4.51
C ASP A 73 -7.18 5.18 3.21
N PRO A 74 -7.28 5.88 2.06
CA PRO A 74 -7.65 5.24 0.81
C PRO A 74 -6.58 4.26 0.33
N GLN A 75 -5.28 4.55 0.52
CA GLN A 75 -4.20 3.65 0.08
C GLN A 75 -4.19 2.36 0.90
N ALA A 76 -4.46 2.42 2.21
CA ALA A 76 -4.60 1.24 3.04
C ALA A 76 -5.75 0.33 2.56
N ARG A 77 -6.89 0.93 2.19
CA ARG A 77 -8.05 0.21 1.64
C ARG A 77 -7.73 -0.42 0.29
N VAL A 78 -7.05 0.30 -0.60
CA VAL A 78 -6.60 -0.20 -1.90
C VAL A 78 -5.63 -1.37 -1.74
N ASN A 79 -4.61 -1.24 -0.89
CA ASN A 79 -3.64 -2.30 -0.62
C ASN A 79 -4.31 -3.55 -0.06
N LEU A 80 -5.32 -3.38 0.82
CA LEU A 80 -6.07 -4.49 1.37
C LEU A 80 -6.93 -5.17 0.30
N ALA A 81 -7.70 -4.41 -0.48
CA ALA A 81 -8.52 -4.95 -1.56
C ALA A 81 -7.68 -5.70 -2.61
N LEU A 82 -6.51 -5.16 -2.95
CA LEU A 82 -5.57 -5.77 -3.88
C LEU A 82 -4.97 -7.06 -3.33
N ALA A 83 -4.51 -7.07 -2.07
CA ALA A 83 -4.03 -8.29 -1.43
C ALA A 83 -5.12 -9.35 -1.29
N MET A 84 -6.36 -8.94 -1.01
CA MET A 84 -7.52 -9.84 -0.98
C MET A 84 -7.80 -10.46 -2.34
N LEU A 85 -7.72 -9.68 -3.41
CA LEU A 85 -7.88 -10.18 -4.78
C LEU A 85 -6.82 -11.22 -5.13
N GLU A 86 -5.55 -10.97 -4.79
CA GLU A 86 -4.44 -11.90 -5.07
C GLU A 86 -4.43 -13.16 -4.19
N THR A 87 -5.10 -13.11 -3.03
CA THR A 87 -5.22 -14.25 -2.11
C THR A 87 -6.58 -14.94 -2.15
N GLY A 88 -7.52 -14.48 -3.01
CA GLY A 88 -8.86 -15.05 -3.13
C GLY A 88 -9.77 -14.80 -1.91
N GLN A 89 -9.51 -13.75 -1.13
CA GLN A 89 -10.31 -13.41 0.05
C GLN A 89 -11.61 -12.69 -0.34
N LYS A 90 -12.67 -12.96 0.42
CA LYS A 90 -13.99 -12.33 0.24
C LYS A 90 -14.07 -10.98 0.94
N GLY A 91 -14.98 -10.11 0.49
CA GLY A 91 -15.25 -8.81 1.13
C GLY A 91 -14.47 -7.63 0.58
N LEU A 92 -13.64 -7.84 -0.47
CA LEU A 92 -12.81 -6.76 -1.03
C LEU A 92 -13.64 -5.58 -1.58
N ARG A 93 -14.90 -5.80 -2.00
CA ARG A 93 -15.75 -4.76 -2.57
C ARG A 93 -16.03 -3.62 -1.57
N GLU A 94 -16.22 -3.94 -0.29
CA GLU A 94 -16.39 -2.93 0.76
C GLU A 94 -15.21 -1.96 0.82
N HIS A 95 -13.98 -2.49 0.69
CA HIS A 95 -12.78 -1.66 0.70
C HIS A 95 -12.66 -0.80 -0.55
N ILE A 96 -13.04 -1.32 -1.72
CA ILE A 96 -13.10 -0.53 -2.94
C ILE A 96 -14.13 0.60 -2.80
N ASP A 97 -15.35 0.31 -2.35
CA ASP A 97 -16.42 1.31 -2.20
C ASP A 97 -16.00 2.46 -1.29
N ILE A 98 -15.40 2.13 -0.14
CA ILE A 98 -14.90 3.14 0.80
C ILE A 98 -13.76 3.94 0.19
N ALA A 99 -12.80 3.28 -0.48
CA ALA A 99 -11.71 3.99 -1.16
C ALA A 99 -12.24 4.94 -2.23
N GLN A 100 -13.23 4.52 -3.04
CA GLN A 100 -13.90 5.36 -4.04
C GLN A 100 -14.54 6.60 -3.41
N GLN A 101 -15.27 6.43 -2.31
CA GLN A 101 -15.88 7.56 -1.60
C GLN A 101 -14.84 8.55 -1.08
N LEU A 102 -13.74 8.05 -0.48
CA LEU A 102 -12.67 8.89 0.06
C LEU A 102 -12.00 9.73 -1.05
N ILE A 103 -11.64 9.11 -2.18
CA ILE A 103 -11.03 9.85 -3.31
C ILE A 103 -12.04 10.69 -4.09
N PHE A 104 -13.35 10.44 -3.94
CA PHE A 104 -14.37 11.28 -4.53
C PHE A 104 -14.46 12.64 -3.82
N VAL A 105 -14.35 12.65 -2.50
CA VAL A 105 -14.47 13.87 -1.69
C VAL A 105 -13.14 14.60 -1.48
N ASN A 106 -11.99 13.98 -1.78
CA ASN A 106 -10.67 14.56 -1.64
C ASN A 106 -9.84 14.34 -2.92
N GLU A 107 -9.56 15.44 -3.63
CA GLU A 107 -8.80 15.44 -4.89
C GLU A 107 -7.32 15.08 -4.68
N GLU A 108 -6.70 15.50 -3.57
CA GLU A 108 -5.31 15.15 -3.25
C GLU A 108 -5.17 13.63 -3.09
N TRP A 109 -6.09 13.01 -2.34
CA TRP A 109 -6.11 11.55 -2.20
C TRP A 109 -6.35 10.83 -3.52
N ARG A 110 -7.18 11.40 -4.41
CA ARG A 110 -7.39 10.84 -5.74
C ARG A 110 -6.08 10.81 -6.53
N ASP A 111 -5.32 11.90 -6.48
CA ASP A 111 -4.07 12.00 -7.23
C ASP A 111 -2.95 11.16 -6.63
N GLU A 112 -2.88 11.05 -5.30
CA GLU A 112 -1.98 10.11 -4.62
C GLU A 112 -2.26 8.65 -5.03
N ILE A 113 -3.54 8.26 -5.11
CA ILE A 113 -3.94 6.90 -5.51
C ILE A 113 -3.61 6.65 -6.99
N LYS A 114 -3.87 7.61 -7.88
CA LYS A 114 -3.46 7.52 -9.29
C LYS A 114 -1.95 7.34 -9.41
N SER A 115 -1.17 8.16 -8.70
CA SER A 115 0.30 8.11 -8.73
C SER A 115 0.81 6.78 -8.20
N SER A 116 0.25 6.26 -7.11
CA SER A 116 0.62 4.96 -6.56
C SER A 116 0.31 3.81 -7.52
N ILE A 117 -0.86 3.84 -8.18
CA ILE A 117 -1.22 2.84 -9.21
C ILE A 117 -0.27 2.92 -10.41
N GLU A 118 0.05 4.12 -10.88
CA GLU A 118 0.96 4.33 -12.02
C GLU A 118 2.39 3.86 -11.71
N ASP A 119 2.93 4.19 -10.53
CA ASP A 119 4.23 3.71 -10.07
C ASP A 119 4.22 2.18 -9.93
N GLY A 120 3.14 1.59 -9.39
CA GLY A 120 2.97 0.14 -9.29
C GLY A 120 3.01 -0.56 -10.65
N LEU A 121 2.28 -0.03 -11.64
CA LEU A 121 2.26 -0.56 -13.01
C LEU A 121 3.56 -0.29 -13.75
N THR A 122 4.28 0.79 -13.43
CA THR A 122 5.61 1.06 -14.00
C THR A 122 6.63 0.02 -13.51
N ARG A 123 6.58 -0.33 -12.22
CA ARG A 123 7.48 -1.33 -11.60
C ARG A 123 7.10 -2.77 -11.93
N LYS A 124 5.80 -3.03 -12.12
CA LYS A 124 5.24 -4.35 -12.44
C LYS A 124 4.17 -4.20 -13.55
N PRO A 125 4.57 -4.13 -14.83
CA PRO A 125 3.65 -3.88 -15.95
C PRO A 125 2.54 -4.92 -16.10
N ASP A 126 2.83 -6.19 -15.79
CA ASP A 126 1.87 -7.29 -15.91
C ASP A 126 0.98 -7.48 -14.66
N TRP A 127 0.79 -6.43 -13.87
CA TRP A 127 0.04 -6.51 -12.62
C TRP A 127 -1.48 -6.47 -12.82
N GLN A 128 -2.04 -7.55 -13.35
CA GLN A 128 -3.46 -7.68 -13.71
C GLN A 128 -4.42 -7.31 -12.57
N SER A 129 -4.11 -7.73 -11.33
CA SER A 129 -4.92 -7.41 -10.16
C SER A 129 -4.97 -5.90 -9.87
N LEU A 130 -3.83 -5.21 -10.00
CA LEU A 130 -3.77 -3.75 -9.86
C LEU A 130 -4.53 -3.04 -10.98
N THR A 131 -4.45 -3.54 -12.22
CA THR A 131 -5.26 -3.01 -13.33
C THR A 131 -6.75 -3.15 -13.06
N LYS A 132 -7.22 -4.30 -12.54
CA LYS A 132 -8.63 -4.47 -12.17
C LYS A 132 -9.05 -3.49 -11.07
N VAL A 133 -8.23 -3.35 -10.03
CA VAL A 133 -8.48 -2.41 -8.93
C VAL A 133 -8.51 -0.96 -9.43
N LYS A 134 -7.59 -0.57 -10.33
CA LYS A 134 -7.59 0.73 -11.00
C LYS A 134 -8.92 0.99 -11.68
N ASN A 135 -9.39 0.06 -12.50
CA ASN A 135 -10.63 0.23 -13.25
C ASN A 135 -11.82 0.36 -12.30
N TRP A 136 -11.89 -0.47 -11.25
CA TRP A 136 -12.95 -0.34 -10.25
C TRP A 136 -12.94 0.98 -9.48
N LEU A 137 -11.77 1.60 -9.29
CA LEU A 137 -11.64 2.84 -8.52
C LEU A 137 -11.85 4.11 -9.35
N LEU A 138 -11.37 4.12 -10.60
CA LEU A 138 -11.17 5.34 -11.39
C LEU A 138 -11.95 5.37 -12.70
N GLU A 139 -12.51 4.24 -13.15
CA GLU A 139 -13.26 4.15 -14.39
C GLU A 139 -14.73 3.88 -14.05
N GLU A 140 -15.64 4.73 -14.55
CA GLU A 140 -17.08 4.44 -14.64
C GLU A 140 -17.39 3.73 -15.96
#